data_AF-A0A2E0Z183-F1
#
_entry.id   AF-A0A2E0Z183-F1
#
_cell.length_a   1.000
_cell.length_b   1.000
_cell.length_c   1.000
_cell.angle_alpha   90.00
_cell.angle_beta   90.00
_cell.angle_gamma   90.00
#
_symmetry.space_group_name_H-M   'P 1'
#
loop_
_entity.id
_entity.type
_entity.pdbx_description
1 polymer ?
#
loop_
_entity_poly.entity_id
_entity_poly.type
_entity_poly.pdbx_seq_one_letter_code
_entity_poly.pdbx_strand_id
1 'polypeptide(L)'
;MEADAAFDAWTSQDLEKLQQAVSLKTNSVDRHFVLMGLVAETYRRRQDPEMAALCASTAETHIREFPTLMGPLKDSLDGILPRVPTFQQYATLLTEQGDFERAKEVCRQAIEFGLLDGTKSGFEGRIKRIEKKELGVL
;
A
#
# COMPACT_ATOMS: atom_id res chain seq x y z
N MET A 1 -1.47 9.71 22.37
CA MET A 1 -0.25 9.62 21.54
C MET A 1 0.13 11.06 21.23
N GLU A 2 1.35 11.49 21.55
CA GLU A 2 1.79 12.86 21.21
C GLU A 2 1.95 12.96 19.69
N ALA A 3 1.53 14.08 19.11
CA ALA A 3 1.73 14.35 17.69
C ALA A 3 3.24 14.52 17.42
N ASP A 4 3.81 13.60 16.64
CA ASP A 4 5.17 13.70 16.15
C ASP A 4 5.18 14.14 14.67
N ALA A 5 6.36 14.34 14.10
CA ALA A 5 6.47 14.76 12.71
C ALA A 5 5.91 13.72 11.70
N ALA A 6 5.76 12.45 12.09
CA ALA A 6 5.09 11.46 11.26
C ALA A 6 3.57 11.68 11.28
N PHE A 7 2.99 11.97 12.45
CA PHE A 7 1.59 12.37 12.58
C PHE A 7 1.26 13.61 11.74
N ASP A 8 2.07 14.65 11.83
CA ASP A 8 1.89 15.88 11.03
C ASP A 8 2.01 15.61 9.53
N ALA A 9 2.92 14.73 9.12
CA ALA A 9 3.08 14.36 7.72
C ALA A 9 1.83 13.67 7.16
N TRP A 10 1.36 12.59 7.80
CA TRP A 10 0.26 11.81 7.23
C TRP A 10 -1.09 12.52 7.31
N THR A 11 -1.30 13.40 8.29
CA THR A 11 -2.51 14.23 8.38
C THR A 11 -2.55 15.35 7.34
N SER A 12 -1.38 15.87 6.92
CA SER A 12 -1.29 16.91 5.90
C SER A 12 -1.38 16.41 4.45
N GLN A 13 -1.09 15.13 4.21
CA GLN A 13 -0.97 14.52 2.87
C GLN A 13 0.03 15.22 1.93
N ASP A 14 0.97 15.98 2.51
CA ASP A 14 2.04 16.63 1.77
C ASP A 14 3.11 15.61 1.38
N LEU A 15 3.40 15.51 0.08
CA LEU A 15 4.33 14.52 -0.46
C LEU A 15 5.76 14.68 0.07
N GLU A 16 6.23 15.91 0.27
CA GLU A 16 7.58 16.16 0.79
C GLU A 16 7.67 15.77 2.27
N LYS A 17 6.66 16.13 3.06
CA LYS A 17 6.59 15.72 4.48
C LYS A 17 6.50 14.21 4.63
N LEU A 18 5.68 13.55 3.81
CA LEU A 18 5.56 12.10 3.80
C LEU A 18 6.91 11.42 3.49
N GLN A 19 7.65 11.90 2.48
CA GLN A 19 8.97 11.37 2.15
C GLN A 19 9.97 11.53 3.29
N GLN A 20 10.01 12.71 3.93
CA GLN A 20 10.89 12.94 5.08
C GLN A 20 10.52 12.01 6.25
N ALA A 21 9.22 11.84 6.50
CA ALA A 21 8.70 11.02 7.58
C ALA A 21 9.01 9.53 7.45
N VAL A 22 9.28 9.01 6.24
CA VAL A 22 9.65 7.60 6.03
C VAL A 22 10.91 7.21 6.82
N SER A 23 11.82 8.16 7.03
CA SER A 23 13.09 7.96 7.75
C SER A 23 12.99 8.13 9.27
N LEU A 24 11.85 8.62 9.77
CA LEU A 24 11.67 8.92 11.18
C LEU A 24 11.33 7.65 11.97
N LYS A 25 11.88 7.55 13.18
CA LYS A 25 11.43 6.57 14.15
C LYS A 25 10.11 7.06 14.75
N THR A 26 9.03 6.36 14.45
CA THR A 26 7.69 6.63 14.98
C THR A 26 7.02 5.31 15.43
N ASN A 27 5.80 5.39 15.95
CA ASN A 27 5.02 4.22 16.35
C ASN A 27 4.43 3.50 15.11
N SER A 28 3.98 2.25 15.29
CA SER A 28 3.46 1.43 14.19
C SER A 28 2.23 2.02 13.50
N VAL A 29 1.40 2.79 14.20
CA VAL A 29 0.18 3.38 13.64
C VAL A 29 0.55 4.52 12.70
N ASP A 30 1.38 5.47 13.14
CA ASP A 30 1.85 6.55 12.29
C ASP A 30 2.74 6.04 11.16
N ARG A 31 3.57 5.02 11.41
CA ARG A 31 4.36 4.34 10.37
C ARG A 31 3.48 3.78 9.25
N HIS A 32 2.37 3.14 9.61
CA HIS A 32 1.38 2.65 8.65
C HIS A 32 0.80 3.80 7.81
N PHE A 33 0.32 4.87 8.45
CA PHE A 33 -0.32 5.97 7.73
C PHE A 33 0.65 6.77 6.87
N VAL A 34 1.91 6.96 7.29
CA VAL A 34 2.95 7.58 6.47
C VAL A 34 3.22 6.78 5.21
N LEU A 35 3.48 5.47 5.35
CA LEU A 35 3.76 4.61 4.20
C LEU A 35 2.57 4.51 3.26
N MET A 36 1.36 4.32 3.80
CA MET A 36 0.14 4.25 3.01
C MET A 36 -0.14 5.57 2.27
N GLY A 37 0.03 6.71 2.93
CA GLY A 37 -0.15 8.03 2.35
C GLY A 37 0.85 8.28 1.22
N LEU A 38 2.13 7.96 1.42
CA LEU A 38 3.15 8.12 0.39
C LEU A 38 2.89 7.24 -0.83
N VAL A 39 2.46 5.99 -0.64
CA VAL A 39 2.03 5.13 -1.76
C VAL A 39 0.84 5.76 -2.51
N ALA A 40 -0.15 6.31 -1.80
CA ALA A 40 -1.30 6.92 -2.43
C ALA A 40 -0.91 8.15 -3.28
N GLU A 41 -0.06 9.04 -2.76
CA GLU A 41 0.41 10.23 -3.48
C GLU A 41 1.22 9.89 -4.72
N THR A 42 2.17 8.96 -4.57
CA THR A 42 3.06 8.54 -5.66
C THR A 42 2.30 7.74 -6.72
N TYR A 43 1.38 6.87 -6.31
CA TYR A 43 0.51 6.13 -7.22
C TYR A 43 -0.36 7.03 -8.10
N ARG A 44 -0.87 8.14 -7.56
CA ARG A 44 -1.63 9.14 -8.36
C ARG A 44 -0.80 9.75 -9.48
N ARG A 45 0.52 9.77 -9.33
CA ARG A 45 1.49 10.36 -10.26
C ARG A 45 2.31 9.31 -11.02
N ARG A 46 1.98 8.02 -10.91
CA ARG A 46 2.77 6.87 -11.41
C ARG A 46 3.08 6.83 -12.91
N GLN A 47 2.55 7.76 -13.71
CA GLN A 47 2.98 7.91 -15.10
C GLN A 47 4.36 8.57 -15.22
N ASP A 48 4.77 9.30 -14.17
CA ASP A 48 6.14 9.73 -13.97
C ASP A 48 6.99 8.54 -13.48
N PRO A 49 8.08 8.17 -14.18
CA PRO A 49 8.97 7.08 -13.76
C PRO A 49 9.54 7.22 -12.35
N GLU A 50 9.86 8.44 -11.90
CA GLU A 50 10.39 8.67 -10.55
C GLU A 50 9.32 8.37 -9.50
N MET A 51 8.09 8.83 -9.74
CA MET A 51 6.95 8.56 -8.86
C MET A 51 6.57 7.08 -8.87
N ALA A 52 6.67 6.40 -10.02
CA ALA A 52 6.46 4.96 -10.11
C ALA A 52 7.48 4.17 -9.27
N ALA A 53 8.76 4.53 -9.36
CA ALA A 53 9.83 3.88 -8.59
C ALA A 53 9.68 4.14 -7.08
N LEU A 54 9.34 5.37 -6.70
CA LEU A 54 9.07 5.71 -5.30
C LEU A 54 7.81 4.99 -4.77
N CYS A 55 6.76 4.89 -5.58
CA CYS A 55 5.56 4.11 -5.24
C CYS A 55 5.90 2.64 -4.99
N ALA A 56 6.66 2.01 -5.89
CA ALA A 56 7.02 0.60 -5.78
C ALA A 56 7.86 0.32 -4.53
N SER A 57 8.94 1.08 -4.31
CA SER A 57 9.82 0.91 -3.15
C SER A 57 9.11 1.17 -1.81
N THR A 58 8.24 2.18 -1.76
CA THR A 58 7.43 2.46 -0.56
C THR A 58 6.39 1.36 -0.31
N ALA A 59 5.74 0.87 -1.36
CA ALA A 59 4.77 -0.21 -1.24
C ALA A 59 5.41 -1.52 -0.76
N GLU A 60 6.58 -1.88 -1.29
CA GLU A 60 7.35 -3.03 -0.83
C GLU A 60 7.72 -2.90 0.65
N THR A 61 8.17 -1.71 1.05
CA THR A 61 8.48 -1.42 2.46
C THR A 61 7.25 -1.62 3.34
N HIS A 62 6.11 -1.07 2.93
CA HIS A 62 4.86 -1.20 3.67
C HIS A 62 4.39 -2.64 3.79
N ILE A 63 4.37 -3.40 2.69
CA ILE A 63 3.95 -4.80 2.67
C ILE A 63 4.85 -5.65 3.56
N ARG A 64 6.17 -5.45 3.50
CA ARG A 64 7.15 -6.16 4.33
C ARG A 64 6.96 -5.86 5.82
N GLU A 65 6.68 -4.61 6.18
CA GLU A 65 6.48 -4.20 7.56
C GLU A 65 5.08 -4.56 8.10
N PHE A 66 4.09 -4.75 7.22
CA PHE A 66 2.68 -4.91 7.57
C PHE A 66 2.37 -5.96 8.67
N PRO A 67 2.99 -7.16 8.70
CA PRO A 67 2.77 -8.12 9.79
C PRO A 67 3.05 -7.56 11.19
N THR A 68 3.98 -6.61 11.30
CA THR A 68 4.33 -5.94 12.56
C THR A 68 3.44 -4.72 12.86
N LEU A 69 2.85 -4.14 11.80
CA LEU A 69 1.97 -2.97 11.91
C LEU A 69 0.53 -3.37 12.25
N MET A 70 0.08 -4.54 11.78
CA MET A 70 -1.34 -4.93 11.82
C MET A 70 -1.92 -5.06 13.24
N GLY A 71 -1.14 -5.52 14.22
CA GLY A 71 -1.59 -5.68 15.61
C GLY A 71 -1.88 -4.32 16.25
N PRO A 72 -0.86 -3.45 16.39
CA PRO A 72 -1.06 -2.09 16.91
C PRO A 72 -2.12 -1.28 16.14
N LEU A 73 -2.22 -1.47 14.83
CA LEU A 73 -3.22 -0.81 14.01
C LEU A 73 -4.64 -1.26 14.37
N LYS A 74 -4.89 -2.56 14.52
CA LYS A 74 -6.18 -3.09 14.98
C LYS A 74 -6.53 -2.57 16.37
N ASP A 75 -5.57 -2.59 17.30
CA ASP A 75 -5.78 -2.12 18.67
C ASP A 75 -6.14 -0.63 18.71
N SER A 76 -5.56 0.18 17.83
CA SER A 76 -5.86 1.61 17.70
C SER A 76 -7.22 1.93 17.07
N LEU A 77 -7.87 0.94 16.43
CA LEU A 77 -9.09 1.10 15.64
C LEU A 77 -10.19 0.14 16.12
N ASP A 78 -10.32 -0.01 17.45
CA ASP A 78 -11.36 -0.82 18.11
C ASP A 78 -11.44 -2.28 17.61
N GLY A 79 -10.28 -2.86 17.28
CA GLY A 79 -10.15 -4.23 16.78
C GLY A 79 -10.44 -4.40 15.28
N ILE A 80 -10.78 -3.32 14.58
CA ILE A 80 -11.13 -3.34 13.15
C ILE A 80 -9.92 -2.93 12.32
N LEU A 81 -9.48 -3.81 11.42
CA LEU A 81 -8.43 -3.47 10.47
C LEU A 81 -9.01 -2.57 9.37
N PRO A 82 -8.41 -1.40 9.08
CA PRO A 82 -8.90 -0.51 8.06
C PRO A 82 -8.60 -1.09 6.67
N ARG A 83 -9.16 -0.46 5.63
CA ARG A 83 -8.71 -0.74 4.27
C ARG A 83 -7.25 -0.32 4.10
N VAL A 84 -6.46 -1.18 3.47
CA VAL A 84 -5.05 -0.92 3.17
C VAL A 84 -4.86 -0.89 1.65
N PRO A 85 -5.12 0.27 0.98
CA PRO A 85 -5.08 0.39 -0.47
C PRO A 85 -3.69 0.14 -1.09
N THR A 86 -2.61 0.14 -0.29
CA THR A 86 -1.24 -0.14 -0.77
C THR A 86 -1.17 -1.43 -1.60
N PHE A 87 -1.75 -2.53 -1.12
CA PHE A 87 -1.75 -3.80 -1.84
C PHE A 87 -2.46 -3.69 -3.21
N GLN A 88 -3.59 -2.99 -3.23
CA GLN A 88 -4.38 -2.79 -4.45
C GLN A 88 -3.63 -1.91 -5.47
N GLN A 89 -3.11 -0.77 -5.01
CA GLN A 89 -2.40 0.21 -5.84
C GLN A 89 -1.11 -0.37 -6.39
N TYR A 90 -0.35 -1.08 -5.56
CA TYR A 90 0.90 -1.68 -5.99
C TYR A 90 0.70 -2.85 -6.96
N ALA A 91 -0.28 -3.73 -6.70
CA ALA A 91 -0.64 -4.76 -7.67
C ALA A 91 -1.06 -4.16 -9.02
N THR A 92 -1.78 -3.03 -9.02
CA THR A 92 -2.10 -2.31 -10.27
C THR A 92 -0.85 -1.76 -10.96
N LEU A 93 0.06 -1.11 -10.22
CA LEU A 93 1.31 -0.59 -10.79
C LEU A 93 2.15 -1.70 -11.43
N LEU A 94 2.37 -2.81 -10.72
CA LEU A 94 3.09 -3.98 -11.24
C LEU A 94 2.43 -4.54 -12.50
N THR A 95 1.10 -4.61 -12.52
CA THR A 95 0.31 -5.06 -13.69
C THR A 95 0.41 -4.09 -14.87
N GLU A 96 0.57 -2.79 -14.62
CA GLU A 96 0.85 -1.79 -15.67
C GLU A 96 2.27 -1.96 -16.23
N GLN A 97 3.22 -2.35 -15.40
CA GLN A 97 4.64 -2.58 -15.75
C GLN A 97 4.92 -3.98 -16.33
N GLY A 98 3.92 -4.87 -16.35
CA GLY A 98 4.05 -6.24 -16.86
C GLY A 98 4.63 -7.24 -15.85
N ASP A 99 4.85 -6.85 -14.60
CA ASP A 99 5.26 -7.74 -13.52
C ASP A 99 4.03 -8.47 -12.92
N PHE A 100 3.48 -9.38 -13.70
CA PHE A 100 2.24 -10.07 -13.36
C PHE A 100 2.40 -11.03 -12.18
N GLU A 101 3.56 -11.69 -12.05
CA GLU A 101 3.80 -12.62 -10.94
C GLU A 101 3.86 -11.89 -9.61
N ARG A 102 4.62 -10.80 -9.50
CA ARG A 102 4.65 -10.00 -8.28
C ARG A 102 3.29 -9.39 -7.99
N ALA A 103 2.56 -8.94 -9.02
CA ALA A 103 1.21 -8.40 -8.84
C ALA A 103 0.24 -9.42 -8.22
N LYS A 104 0.30 -10.68 -8.69
CA LYS A 104 -0.49 -11.79 -8.13
C LYS A 104 -0.05 -12.11 -6.71
N GLU A 105 1.24 -12.14 -6.42
CA GLU A 105 1.78 -12.38 -5.08
C GLU A 105 1.29 -11.34 -4.07
N VAL A 106 1.37 -10.05 -4.40
CA VAL A 106 0.85 -8.96 -3.55
C VAL A 106 -0.64 -9.16 -3.25
N CYS A 107 -1.43 -9.61 -4.23
CA CYS A 107 -2.84 -9.92 -4.01
C CYS A 107 -3.02 -11.11 -3.05
N ARG A 108 -2.21 -12.17 -3.16
CA ARG A 108 -2.26 -13.33 -2.26
C ARG A 108 -1.88 -12.95 -0.83
N GLN A 109 -0.84 -12.13 -0.63
CA GLN A 109 -0.47 -11.60 0.68
C GLN A 109 -1.62 -10.79 1.30
N ALA A 110 -2.33 -9.98 0.50
CA ALA A 110 -3.49 -9.25 0.99
C ALA A 110 -4.63 -10.18 1.47
N ILE A 111 -4.87 -11.29 0.75
CA ILE A 111 -5.84 -12.32 1.13
C ILE A 111 -5.43 -12.99 2.46
N GLU A 112 -4.15 -13.34 2.62
CA GLU A 112 -3.62 -13.93 3.85
C GLU A 112 -3.81 -13.01 5.07
N PHE A 113 -3.72 -11.70 4.88
CA PHE A 113 -3.99 -10.71 5.93
C PHE A 113 -5.49 -10.42 6.14
N GLY A 114 -6.38 -11.02 5.36
CA GLY A 114 -7.82 -10.79 5.41
C GLY A 114 -8.24 -9.40 4.89
N LEU A 115 -7.47 -8.80 3.99
CA LEU A 115 -7.72 -7.48 3.43
C LEU A 115 -8.68 -7.53 2.24
N LEU A 116 -9.43 -6.44 2.05
CA LEU A 116 -10.33 -6.25 0.91
C LEU A 116 -9.80 -5.18 -0.05
N ASP A 117 -9.87 -5.47 -1.36
CA ASP A 117 -9.42 -4.56 -2.41
C ASP A 117 -10.45 -3.46 -2.76
N GLY A 118 -11.60 -3.44 -2.07
CA GLY A 118 -12.69 -2.47 -2.29
C GLY A 118 -13.63 -2.80 -3.44
N THR A 119 -13.44 -3.95 -4.12
CA THR A 119 -14.36 -4.44 -5.16
C THR A 119 -15.22 -5.58 -4.65
N LYS A 120 -16.36 -5.84 -5.31
CA LYS A 120 -17.25 -6.98 -4.99
C LYS A 120 -16.52 -8.33 -5.03
N SER A 121 -15.50 -8.45 -5.89
CA SER A 121 -14.78 -9.71 -6.13
C SER A 121 -13.47 -9.85 -5.36
N GLY A 122 -13.09 -8.85 -4.57
CA GLY A 122 -11.85 -8.86 -3.79
C GLY A 122 -10.57 -9.01 -4.62
N PHE A 123 -9.51 -9.42 -3.94
CA PHE A 123 -8.20 -9.70 -4.52
C PHE A 123 -8.20 -10.94 -5.41
N GLU A 124 -9.09 -11.90 -5.19
CA GLU A 124 -9.29 -13.06 -6.06
C GLU A 124 -9.76 -12.64 -7.45
N GLY A 125 -10.71 -11.71 -7.52
CA GLY A 125 -11.14 -11.13 -8.79
C GLY A 125 -10.04 -10.34 -9.47
N ARG A 126 -9.15 -9.70 -8.70
CA ARG A 126 -7.98 -8.98 -9.23
C ARG A 126 -6.97 -9.94 -9.84
N ILE A 127 -6.63 -11.03 -9.15
CA ILE A 127 -5.74 -12.08 -9.67
C ILE A 127 -6.25 -12.58 -11.03
N LYS A 128 -7.55 -12.89 -11.15
CA LYS A 128 -8.15 -13.33 -12.42
C LYS A 128 -8.03 -12.30 -13.55
N ARG A 129 -8.10 -11.00 -13.25
CA ARG A 129 -7.90 -9.94 -14.25
C ARG A 129 -6.43 -9.82 -14.67
N ILE A 130 -5.51 -10.00 -13.73
CA ILE A 130 -4.06 -10.02 -14.00
C ILE A 130 -3.73 -11.20 -14.92
N GLU A 131 -4.22 -12.40 -14.61
CA GLU A 131 -4.02 -13.61 -15.44
C GLU A 131 -4.55 -13.41 -16.86
N LYS A 132 -5.73 -12.80 -17.04
CA LYS A 132 -6.25 -12.49 -18.38
C LYS A 132 -5.36 -11.49 -19.13
N LYS A 133 -4.78 -10.51 -18.43
CA LYS A 133 -3.87 -9.54 -19.04
C LYS A 133 -2.55 -10.17 -19.46
N GLU A 134 -1.99 -11.03 -18.61
CA GLU A 134 -0.80 -11.83 -18.89
C GLU A 134 -0.99 -12.70 -20.13
N LEU A 135 -2.17 -13.29 -20.31
CA LEU A 135 -2.53 -14.11 -21.47
C LEU A 135 -2.93 -13.28 -22.72
N GLY A 136 -3.05 -11.96 -22.62
CA GLY A 136 -3.47 -11.09 -23.73
C GLY A 136 -4.95 -11.22 -24.14
N VAL A 137 -5.82 -11.67 -23.24
CA VAL A 137 -7.26 -11.96 -23.52
C VAL A 137 -8.17 -10.88 -22.93
N LEU A 138 -7.74 -9.62 -22.99
CA LEU A 138 -8.42 -8.47 -22.38
C LEU A 138 -9.18 -7.61 -23.40
#